data_AF-A0A2S8W6Y5-F1
#
_entry.id   AF-A0A2S8W6Y5-F1
#
_cell.length_a   1.000
_cell.length_b   1.000
_cell.length_c   1.000
_cell.angle_alpha   90.00
_cell.angle_beta   90.00
_cell.angle_gamma   90.00
#
_symmetry.space_group_name_H-M   'P 1'
#
loop_
_entity.id
_entity.type
_entity.pdbx_description
1 polymer ?
#
loop_
_entity_poly.entity_id
_entity_poly.type
_entity_poly.pdbx_seq_one_letter_code
_entity_poly.pdbx_strand_id
1 'polypeptide(L)'
;MRIDALTISLVLTAAVSGCGERTSKAELATIERADRMNDQERRAILGQQVASGQKTSEEAACDYRLGLWDTEREACFNADGPSIRPAPTGPSEYVAVHNAEDACAKATALVTAQRGLPITHVAYCDQTREADSPSGFYIMALRAQCSDDLCGSTNMGWFAVQKATADIFEVDDVTDWKLGRRVTDSN
;
A
#
# COMPACT_ATOMS: atom_id res chain seq x y z
N MET A 1 -36.26 -31.46 -11.14
CA MET A 1 -35.20 -30.59 -11.70
C MET A 1 -35.86 -29.49 -12.51
N ARG A 2 -35.90 -28.27 -11.97
CA ARG A 2 -36.28 -27.04 -12.65
C ARG A 2 -35.23 -26.00 -12.28
N ILE A 3 -34.61 -25.41 -13.29
CA ILE A 3 -33.58 -24.38 -13.19
C ILE A 3 -34.32 -23.06 -13.40
N ASP A 4 -34.42 -22.23 -12.36
CA ASP A 4 -34.91 -20.86 -12.49
C ASP A 4 -33.70 -19.93 -12.55
N ALA A 5 -33.46 -19.43 -13.77
CA ALA A 5 -32.48 -18.42 -14.09
C ALA A 5 -33.02 -17.04 -13.70
N LEU A 6 -32.42 -16.41 -12.69
CA LEU A 6 -32.68 -15.02 -12.35
C LEU A 6 -31.59 -14.13 -12.97
N THR A 7 -31.92 -13.62 -14.15
CA THR A 7 -31.21 -12.55 -14.85
C THR A 7 -31.50 -11.25 -14.11
N ILE A 8 -30.55 -10.72 -13.34
CA ILE A 8 -30.62 -9.36 -12.80
C ILE A 8 -29.74 -8.48 -13.67
N SER A 9 -30.34 -7.91 -14.73
CA SER A 9 -29.80 -6.75 -15.42
C SER A 9 -30.14 -5.51 -14.60
N LEU A 10 -29.15 -4.93 -13.93
CA LEU A 10 -29.26 -3.59 -13.37
C LEU A 10 -28.33 -2.67 -14.14
N VAL A 11 -28.90 -2.09 -15.19
CA VAL A 11 -28.36 -0.93 -15.89
C VAL A 11 -28.74 0.28 -15.06
N LEU A 12 -27.78 0.92 -14.38
CA LEU A 12 -27.91 2.31 -13.97
C LEU A 12 -26.85 3.13 -14.69
N THR A 13 -27.26 3.67 -15.82
CA THR A 13 -26.59 4.78 -16.49
C THR A 13 -27.17 6.07 -15.92
N ALA A 14 -26.40 6.80 -15.12
CA ALA A 14 -26.70 8.18 -14.80
C ALA A 14 -25.48 9.03 -15.14
N ALA A 15 -25.46 9.53 -16.37
CA ALA A 15 -24.64 10.66 -16.76
C ALA A 15 -25.31 11.92 -16.22
N VAL A 16 -24.61 12.69 -15.38
CA VAL A 16 -25.02 14.06 -15.05
C VAL A 16 -23.89 14.99 -15.49
N SER A 17 -24.07 15.50 -16.69
CA SER A 17 -23.29 16.58 -17.28
C SER A 17 -24.03 17.89 -17.05
N GLY A 18 -23.35 18.89 -16.48
CA GLY A 18 -23.63 20.30 -16.78
C GLY A 18 -24.29 21.11 -15.66
N CYS A 19 -23.53 22.12 -15.20
CA CYS A 19 -23.93 23.48 -14.86
C CYS A 19 -25.24 23.72 -14.08
N GLY A 20 -25.07 24.00 -12.78
CA GLY A 20 -25.66 25.13 -12.07
C GLY A 20 -27.16 25.38 -12.18
N GLU A 21 -27.94 24.86 -11.24
CA GLU A 21 -29.22 25.46 -10.89
C GLU A 21 -29.64 25.15 -9.44
N ARG A 22 -30.38 26.10 -8.86
CA ARG A 22 -30.74 26.20 -7.45
C ARG A 22 -31.55 24.98 -7.01
N THR A 23 -30.97 24.11 -6.19
CA THR A 23 -31.72 23.06 -5.49
C THR A 23 -32.65 23.72 -4.47
N SER A 24 -33.95 23.65 -4.74
CA SER A 24 -35.00 24.11 -3.85
C SER A 24 -35.00 23.29 -2.54
N LYS A 25 -35.29 23.94 -1.40
CA LYS A 25 -35.22 23.34 -0.04
C LYS A 25 -36.05 22.06 0.16
N ALA A 26 -36.92 21.69 -0.78
CA ALA A 26 -37.75 20.50 -0.67
C ALA A 26 -37.02 19.19 -1.03
N GLU A 27 -36.00 19.21 -1.91
CA GLU A 27 -35.26 17.99 -2.28
C GLU A 27 -34.19 17.59 -1.25
N LEU A 28 -33.62 18.54 -0.51
CA LEU A 28 -32.67 18.23 0.56
C LEU A 28 -33.29 17.38 1.69
N ALA A 29 -34.59 17.55 1.97
CA ALA A 29 -35.27 16.84 3.05
C ALA A 29 -35.51 15.35 2.73
N THR A 30 -35.52 14.97 1.46
CA THR A 30 -35.74 13.58 1.04
C THR A 30 -34.43 12.79 1.07
N ILE A 31 -33.30 13.42 0.72
CA ILE A 31 -31.97 12.80 0.80
C ILE A 31 -31.58 12.52 2.26
N GLU A 32 -31.84 13.46 3.18
CA GLU A 32 -31.57 13.23 4.62
C GLU A 32 -32.40 12.09 5.24
N ARG A 33 -33.56 11.75 4.67
CA ARG A 33 -34.37 10.61 5.15
C ARG A 33 -33.80 9.28 4.69
N ALA A 34 -33.20 9.21 3.51
CA ALA A 34 -32.58 7.99 3.00
C ALA A 34 -31.32 7.62 3.80
N ASP A 35 -30.49 8.60 4.16
CA ASP A 35 -29.26 8.35 4.94
C ASP A 35 -29.56 7.88 6.38
N ARG A 36 -30.58 8.44 7.03
CA ARG A 36 -30.96 8.01 8.39
C ARG A 36 -31.46 6.57 8.45
N MET A 37 -32.09 6.09 7.37
CA MET A 37 -32.62 4.74 7.31
C MET A 37 -31.49 3.71 7.15
N ASN A 38 -30.45 4.04 6.38
CA ASN A 38 -29.27 3.19 6.18
C ASN A 38 -28.40 3.09 7.44
N ASP A 39 -28.30 4.19 8.20
CA ASP A 39 -27.52 4.22 9.45
C ASP A 39 -28.20 3.42 10.58
N GLN A 40 -29.54 3.37 10.59
CA GLN A 40 -30.32 2.57 11.54
C GLN A 40 -30.21 1.06 11.24
N GLU A 41 -30.20 0.66 9.96
CA GLU A 41 -29.94 -0.74 9.55
C GLU A 41 -28.49 -1.16 9.82
N ARG A 42 -27.51 -0.28 9.57
CA ARG A 42 -26.10 -0.53 9.94
C ARG A 42 -25.91 -0.75 11.44
N ARG A 43 -26.60 0.02 12.30
CA ARG A 43 -26.54 -0.17 13.76
C ARG A 43 -27.23 -1.45 14.22
N ALA A 44 -28.29 -1.90 13.55
CA ALA A 44 -28.92 -3.19 13.86
C ALA A 44 -28.00 -4.38 13.53
N ILE A 45 -27.26 -4.31 12.41
CA ILE A 45 -26.29 -5.34 12.01
C ILE A 45 -25.08 -5.37 12.96
N LEU A 46 -24.55 -4.21 13.35
CA LEU A 46 -23.41 -4.13 14.28
C LEU A 46 -23.79 -4.51 15.73
N GLY A 47 -25.02 -4.22 16.16
CA GLY A 47 -25.52 -4.62 17.49
C GLY A 47 -25.64 -6.14 17.66
N GLN A 48 -25.81 -6.89 16.57
CA GLN A 48 -25.93 -8.34 16.60
C GLN A 48 -24.58 -9.06 16.72
N GLN A 49 -23.46 -8.41 16.38
CA GLN A 49 -22.11 -8.98 16.52
C GLN A 49 -21.50 -8.83 17.93
N VAL A 50 -22.11 -8.03 18.81
CA VAL A 50 -21.61 -7.83 20.19
C VAL A 50 -22.21 -8.85 21.18
N ALA A 51 -23.22 -9.63 20.76
CA ALA A 51 -23.94 -10.57 21.62
C ALA A 51 -23.52 -12.05 21.48
N SER A 52 -22.52 -12.37 20.64
CA SER A 52 -21.87 -13.69 20.64
C SER A 52 -20.51 -13.59 21.32
N GLY A 53 -20.53 -13.63 22.66
CA GLY A 53 -19.30 -13.66 23.43
C GLY A 53 -18.45 -14.88 23.11
N GLN A 54 -17.20 -14.66 22.74
CA GLN A 54 -16.07 -15.45 23.24
C GLN A 54 -14.72 -14.83 22.88
N LYS A 55 -13.89 -14.75 23.94
CA LYS A 55 -12.43 -14.55 23.99
C LYS A 55 -11.93 -13.11 24.12
N THR A 56 -11.61 -12.85 25.37
CA THR A 56 -10.75 -11.82 25.96
C THR A 56 -9.52 -11.50 25.11
N SER A 57 -9.31 -10.20 24.98
CA SER A 57 -8.05 -9.53 24.72
C SER A 57 -6.92 -10.09 25.60
N GLU A 58 -5.87 -10.66 25.01
CA GLU A 58 -4.45 -10.51 25.39
C GLU A 58 -3.50 -11.55 24.75
N GLU A 59 -3.99 -12.56 24.01
CA GLU A 59 -3.12 -13.56 23.35
C GLU A 59 -3.52 -13.88 21.90
N ALA A 60 -3.55 -12.87 21.01
CA ALA A 60 -3.75 -13.12 19.57
C ALA A 60 -2.84 -12.28 18.65
N ALA A 61 -1.80 -11.65 19.20
CA ALA A 61 -0.88 -10.79 18.45
C ALA A 61 0.40 -11.51 17.95
N CYS A 62 0.46 -12.85 17.98
CA CYS A 62 1.66 -13.59 17.57
C CYS A 62 1.44 -14.74 16.58
N ASP A 63 0.24 -14.93 16.04
CA ASP A 63 -0.07 -16.18 15.32
C ASP A 63 -0.66 -16.03 13.91
N TYR A 64 -0.30 -14.95 13.20
CA TYR A 64 -0.55 -14.85 11.75
C TYR A 64 0.63 -14.25 10.98
N ARG A 65 1.84 -14.62 11.40
CA ARG A 65 3.09 -14.31 10.68
C ARG A 65 4.06 -15.48 10.74
N LEU A 66 3.64 -16.64 10.24
CA LEU A 66 4.54 -17.75 9.89
C LEU A 66 3.99 -18.50 8.68
N GLY A 67 4.48 -18.10 7.53
CA GLY A 67 4.32 -18.77 6.25
C GLY A 67 5.27 -18.06 5.29
N LEU A 68 6.46 -18.63 5.11
CA LEU A 68 7.68 -18.09 4.49
C LEU A 68 8.63 -17.41 5.48
N TRP A 69 9.90 -17.80 5.35
CA TRP A 69 11.09 -17.47 6.16
C TRP A 69 11.29 -18.33 7.43
N ASP A 70 11.29 -19.65 7.25
CA ASP A 70 12.07 -20.57 8.10
C ASP A 70 13.54 -20.52 7.68
N THR A 71 14.27 -19.55 8.22
CA THR A 71 15.68 -19.69 8.65
C THR A 71 15.95 -18.49 9.55
N GLU A 72 16.45 -18.75 10.76
CA GLU A 72 16.86 -17.77 11.79
C GLU A 72 15.77 -17.28 12.74
N ARG A 73 15.17 -18.22 13.47
CA ARG A 73 14.48 -17.95 14.74
C ARG A 73 15.28 -18.55 15.91
N GLU A 74 16.40 -17.94 16.25
CA GLU A 74 16.99 -18.01 17.59
C GLU A 74 17.42 -16.59 17.99
N ALA A 75 16.53 -15.89 18.70
CA ALA A 75 16.85 -14.90 19.75
C ALA A 75 15.62 -14.04 20.05
N CYS A 76 14.63 -14.62 20.74
CA CYS A 76 13.84 -13.82 21.66
C CYS A 76 14.42 -14.02 23.06
N PHE A 77 14.53 -12.92 23.81
CA PHE A 77 14.77 -12.86 25.25
C PHE A 77 16.21 -13.12 25.74
N ASN A 78 17.02 -12.05 25.77
CA ASN A 78 17.93 -11.82 26.89
C ASN A 78 17.66 -10.41 27.44
N ALA A 79 17.20 -10.37 28.69
CA ALA A 79 16.99 -9.18 29.47
C ALA A 79 18.30 -8.82 30.18
N ASP A 80 19.23 -8.16 29.48
CA ASP A 80 20.46 -7.64 30.08
C ASP A 80 20.92 -6.36 29.37
N GLY A 81 20.61 -5.20 29.98
CA GLY A 81 21.31 -3.92 29.82
C GLY A 81 21.27 -3.21 28.45
N PRO A 82 21.63 -1.91 28.40
CA PRO A 82 21.85 -1.19 27.14
C PRO A 82 23.13 -1.73 26.48
N SER A 83 22.97 -2.83 25.75
CA SER A 83 24.01 -3.35 24.85
C SER A 83 24.18 -2.37 23.70
N ILE A 84 25.17 -1.48 23.81
CA ILE A 84 25.69 -0.70 22.69
C ILE A 84 26.20 -1.72 21.66
N ARG A 85 25.36 -2.07 20.68
CA ARG A 85 25.76 -2.92 19.56
C ARG A 85 26.90 -2.18 18.83
N PRO A 86 28.11 -2.76 18.73
CA PRO A 86 29.17 -2.14 17.94
C PRO A 86 28.67 -1.99 16.51
N ALA A 87 28.95 -0.83 15.90
CA ALA A 87 28.64 -0.58 14.50
C ALA A 87 29.19 -1.74 13.64
N PRO A 88 28.44 -2.25 12.66
CA PRO A 88 28.93 -3.31 11.78
C PRO A 88 30.18 -2.80 11.05
N THR A 89 31.35 -3.34 11.41
CA THR A 89 32.66 -2.99 10.83
C THR A 89 33.09 -3.93 9.70
N GLY A 90 32.21 -4.84 9.28
CA GLY A 90 32.43 -5.65 8.08
C GLY A 90 32.12 -4.85 6.81
N PRO A 91 32.75 -5.18 5.66
CA PRO A 91 32.28 -4.67 4.38
C PRO A 91 30.82 -5.08 4.24
N SER A 92 29.92 -4.10 4.30
CA SER A 92 28.50 -4.28 3.98
C SER A 92 28.46 -4.97 2.62
N GLU A 93 28.16 -6.27 2.61
CA GLU A 93 28.02 -7.02 1.39
C GLU A 93 26.79 -6.46 0.68
N TYR A 94 27.03 -5.53 -0.23
CA TYR A 94 25.97 -4.92 -1.01
C TYR A 94 25.34 -6.05 -1.83
N VAL A 95 24.11 -6.41 -1.46
CA VAL A 95 23.36 -7.43 -2.18
C VAL A 95 22.89 -6.82 -3.49
N ALA A 96 23.61 -7.15 -4.56
CA ALA A 96 23.26 -6.75 -5.92
C ALA A 96 21.80 -7.10 -6.26
N VAL A 97 21.22 -6.34 -7.18
CA VAL A 97 19.86 -6.49 -7.65
C VAL A 97 19.90 -7.04 -9.07
N HIS A 98 19.29 -8.19 -9.29
CA HIS A 98 19.45 -8.95 -10.53
C HIS A 98 18.24 -8.84 -11.48
N ASN A 99 17.11 -8.34 -10.99
CA ASN A 99 15.90 -8.17 -11.77
C ASN A 99 15.05 -7.00 -11.21
N ALA A 100 14.04 -6.59 -11.97
CA ALA A 100 13.21 -5.45 -11.62
C ALA A 100 12.20 -5.73 -10.49
N GLU A 101 11.88 -6.99 -10.22
CA GLU A 101 11.03 -7.40 -9.08
C GLU A 101 11.78 -7.20 -7.76
N ASP A 102 13.03 -7.66 -7.68
CA ASP A 102 13.92 -7.41 -6.54
C ASP A 102 14.12 -5.91 -6.33
N ALA A 103 14.28 -5.16 -7.41
CA ALA A 103 14.42 -3.70 -7.36
C ALA A 103 13.16 -3.04 -6.78
N CYS A 104 11.98 -3.47 -7.23
CA CYS A 104 10.68 -3.01 -6.72
C CYS A 104 10.49 -3.32 -5.23
N ALA A 105 10.85 -4.52 -4.79
CA ALA A 105 10.76 -4.91 -3.39
C ALA A 105 11.66 -4.03 -2.51
N LYS A 106 12.91 -3.78 -2.94
CA LYS A 106 13.86 -2.92 -2.21
C LYS A 106 13.41 -1.45 -2.18
N ALA A 107 12.95 -0.92 -3.31
CA ALA A 107 12.42 0.45 -3.40
C ALA A 107 11.20 0.62 -2.51
N THR A 108 10.24 -0.30 -2.57
CA THR A 108 9.05 -0.29 -1.71
C THR A 108 9.43 -0.28 -0.25
N ALA A 109 10.28 -1.21 0.19
CA ALA A 109 10.69 -1.33 1.59
C ALA A 109 11.36 -0.05 2.10
N LEU A 110 12.35 0.48 1.36
CA LEU A 110 13.11 1.64 1.79
C LEU A 110 12.29 2.93 1.75
N VAL A 111 11.54 3.17 0.67
CA VAL A 111 10.75 4.40 0.51
C VAL A 111 9.59 4.45 1.53
N THR A 112 8.94 3.32 1.79
CA THR A 112 7.86 3.27 2.79
C THR A 112 8.40 3.42 4.20
N ALA A 113 9.54 2.78 4.54
CA ALA A 113 10.22 2.99 5.81
C ALA A 113 10.63 4.47 6.00
N GLN A 114 11.22 5.08 4.97
CA GLN A 114 11.59 6.49 5.00
C GLN A 114 10.38 7.40 5.26
N ARG A 115 9.22 7.08 4.68
CA ARG A 115 8.02 7.90 4.79
C ARG A 115 7.14 7.54 5.99
N GLY A 116 7.53 6.56 6.81
CA GLY A 116 6.71 6.08 7.93
C GLY A 116 5.39 5.45 7.48
N LEU A 117 5.38 4.81 6.30
CA LEU A 117 4.21 4.17 5.71
C LEU A 117 4.36 2.64 5.77
N PRO A 118 3.27 1.87 5.86
CA PRO A 118 3.34 0.42 5.70
C PRO A 118 3.65 0.06 4.25
N ILE A 119 4.34 -1.06 4.02
CA ILE A 119 4.64 -1.56 2.66
C ILE A 119 3.37 -1.76 1.81
N THR A 120 2.24 -2.09 2.45
CA THR A 120 0.93 -2.28 1.81
C THR A 120 0.36 -0.99 1.25
N HIS A 121 0.94 0.16 1.59
CA HIS A 121 0.56 1.44 0.98
C HIS A 121 0.97 1.52 -0.50
N VAL A 122 2.01 0.79 -0.91
CA VAL A 122 2.38 0.66 -2.32
C VAL A 122 1.49 -0.42 -2.95
N ALA A 123 0.75 -0.05 -3.99
CA ALA A 123 -0.10 -0.94 -4.76
C ALA A 123 0.73 -1.80 -5.73
N TYR A 124 1.61 -1.17 -6.51
CA TYR A 124 2.50 -1.83 -7.46
C TYR A 124 3.64 -0.90 -7.90
N CYS A 125 4.64 -1.48 -8.58
CA CYS A 125 5.70 -0.74 -9.26
C CYS A 125 5.45 -0.71 -10.77
N ASP A 126 5.49 0.48 -11.35
CA ASP A 126 5.42 0.70 -12.80
C ASP A 126 6.86 0.75 -13.34
N GLN A 127 7.31 -0.35 -13.94
CA GLN A 127 8.71 -0.52 -14.36
C GLN A 127 8.93 0.06 -15.76
N THR A 128 9.96 0.88 -15.91
CA THR A 128 10.46 1.26 -17.24
C THR A 128 11.17 0.07 -17.86
N ARG A 129 11.03 -0.13 -19.17
CA ARG A 129 11.78 -1.18 -19.87
C ARG A 129 13.28 -0.92 -19.73
N GLU A 130 14.05 -2.00 -19.60
CA GLU A 130 15.50 -1.89 -19.42
C GLU A 130 16.18 -1.20 -20.61
N ALA A 131 15.67 -1.41 -21.83
CA ALA A 131 16.17 -0.74 -23.04
C ALA A 131 15.97 0.80 -23.03
N ASP A 132 14.99 1.28 -22.27
CA ASP A 132 14.65 2.71 -22.15
C ASP A 132 15.27 3.33 -20.88
N SER A 133 15.98 2.53 -20.08
CA SER A 133 16.56 2.94 -18.79
C SER A 133 18.06 3.25 -18.89
N PRO A 134 18.61 4.16 -18.07
CA PRO A 134 20.04 4.38 -17.98
C PRO A 134 20.77 3.11 -17.54
N SER A 135 21.95 2.89 -18.12
CA SER A 135 22.77 1.71 -17.83
C SER A 135 23.13 1.62 -16.34
N GLY A 136 23.00 0.42 -15.77
CA GLY A 136 23.33 0.15 -14.36
C GLY A 136 22.18 0.40 -13.38
N PHE A 137 20.99 0.78 -13.85
CA PHE A 137 19.81 1.02 -13.00
C PHE A 137 18.58 0.25 -13.46
N TYR A 138 17.69 -0.03 -12.51
CA TYR A 138 16.27 -0.30 -12.78
C TYR A 138 15.48 0.97 -12.44
N ILE A 139 14.74 1.51 -13.41
CA ILE A 139 13.87 2.68 -13.21
C ILE A 139 12.44 2.21 -13.01
N MET A 140 11.77 2.75 -11.99
CA MET A 140 10.36 2.47 -11.72
C MET A 140 9.65 3.63 -11.04
N ALA A 141 8.34 3.74 -11.26
CA ALA A 141 7.47 4.54 -10.41
C ALA A 141 6.83 3.67 -9.34
N LEU A 142 6.83 4.11 -8.08
CA LEU A 142 6.01 3.47 -7.05
C LEU A 142 4.61 4.06 -7.08
N ARG A 143 3.59 3.21 -7.13
CA ARG A 143 2.19 3.63 -7.15
C ARG A 143 1.55 3.31 -5.80
N ALA A 144 1.00 4.31 -5.12
CA ALA A 144 0.24 4.13 -3.88
C ALA A 144 -1.16 3.60 -4.18
N GLN A 145 -1.73 2.85 -3.23
CA GLN A 145 -3.16 2.58 -3.20
C GLN A 145 -3.93 3.90 -3.03
N CYS A 146 -4.99 4.05 -3.83
CA CYS A 146 -5.95 5.13 -3.65
C CYS A 146 -7.25 4.53 -3.11
N SER A 147 -7.82 5.14 -2.07
CA SER A 147 -9.05 4.64 -1.44
C SER A 147 -10.30 4.85 -2.30
N ASP A 148 -10.23 5.72 -3.29
CA ASP A 148 -11.36 6.09 -4.13
C ASP A 148 -11.43 5.21 -5.39
N ASP A 149 -12.61 4.64 -5.65
CA ASP A 149 -12.84 3.70 -6.76
C ASP A 149 -12.47 4.27 -8.15
N LEU A 150 -12.47 5.60 -8.30
CA LEU A 150 -12.18 6.29 -9.56
C LEU A 150 -10.70 6.68 -9.73
N CYS A 151 -9.92 6.65 -8.66
CA CYS A 151 -8.56 7.16 -8.63
C CYS A 151 -7.52 6.11 -9.07
N GLY A 152 -7.81 4.82 -8.85
CA GLY A 152 -6.92 3.72 -9.19
C GLY A 152 -5.66 3.70 -8.32
N SER A 153 -4.64 4.47 -8.70
CA SER A 153 -3.38 4.56 -7.95
C SER A 153 -2.70 5.92 -8.12
N THR A 154 -2.08 6.41 -7.05
CA THR A 154 -1.38 7.71 -7.06
C THR A 154 0.13 7.50 -7.22
N ASN A 155 0.80 8.34 -8.02
CA ASN A 155 2.26 8.25 -8.16
C ASN A 155 2.96 8.74 -6.87
N MET A 156 3.76 7.88 -6.25
CA MET A 156 4.58 8.22 -5.06
C MET A 156 5.94 8.81 -5.41
N GLY A 157 6.33 8.75 -6.68
CA GLY A 157 7.61 9.20 -7.19
C GLY A 157 8.24 8.20 -8.14
N TRP A 158 9.26 8.67 -8.85
CA TRP A 158 10.12 7.85 -9.70
C TRP A 158 11.44 7.57 -8.99
N PHE A 159 11.92 6.33 -9.11
CA PHE A 159 13.07 5.84 -8.40
C PHE A 159 14.00 5.07 -9.33
N ALA A 160 15.30 5.24 -9.13
CA ALA A 160 16.36 4.50 -9.78
C ALA A 160 17.05 3.60 -8.75
N VAL A 161 16.99 2.29 -8.97
CA VAL A 161 17.67 1.30 -8.14
C VAL A 161 18.95 0.84 -8.84
N GLN A 162 20.10 1.10 -8.22
CA GLN A 162 21.39 0.74 -8.77
C GLN A 162 21.61 -0.78 -8.69
N LYS A 163 21.88 -1.41 -9.83
CA LYS A 163 21.99 -2.88 -9.94
C LYS A 163 23.10 -3.45 -9.07
N ALA A 164 24.24 -2.77 -9.00
CA ALA A 164 25.41 -3.27 -8.29
C ALA A 164 25.31 -3.17 -6.76
N THR A 165 24.68 -2.10 -6.25
CA THR A 165 24.72 -1.75 -4.83
C THR A 165 23.36 -1.83 -4.14
N ALA A 166 22.28 -1.95 -4.91
CA ALA A 166 20.91 -1.74 -4.45
C ALA A 166 20.61 -0.33 -3.92
N ASP A 167 21.48 0.65 -4.18
CA ASP A 167 21.24 2.03 -3.80
C ASP A 167 20.04 2.59 -4.56
N ILE A 168 19.24 3.39 -3.86
CA ILE A 168 17.98 3.91 -4.39
C ILE A 168 18.07 5.42 -4.46
N PHE A 169 17.77 5.99 -5.61
CA PHE A 169 17.78 7.41 -5.86
C PHE A 169 16.40 7.85 -6.33
N GLU A 170 15.95 9.03 -5.89
CA GLU A 170 14.83 9.70 -6.52
C GLU A 170 15.25 10.13 -7.94
N VAL A 171 14.32 10.12 -8.89
CA VAL A 171 14.53 10.66 -10.23
C VAL A 171 13.90 12.05 -10.29
N ASP A 172 14.74 13.07 -10.44
CA ASP A 172 14.30 14.47 -10.51
C ASP A 172 13.64 14.79 -11.85
N ASP A 173 14.15 14.20 -12.93
CA ASP A 173 13.65 14.39 -14.29
C ASP A 173 13.65 13.05 -15.05
N VAL A 174 12.45 12.59 -15.40
CA VAL A 174 12.23 11.34 -16.15
C VAL A 174 12.51 11.47 -17.64
N THR A 175 12.62 12.69 -18.16
CA THR A 175 12.91 12.96 -19.57
C THR A 175 14.39 12.69 -19.87
N ASP A 176 15.26 13.11 -18.95
CA ASP A 176 16.72 13.02 -19.08
C ASP A 176 17.36 12.02 -18.10
N TRP A 177 16.54 11.28 -17.34
CA TRP A 177 16.97 10.36 -16.27
C TRP A 177 17.90 10.99 -15.25
N LYS A 178 17.65 12.26 -14.90
CA LYS A 178 18.46 12.97 -13.91
C LYS A 178 18.18 12.39 -12.52
N LEU A 179 19.20 11.77 -11.94
CA LEU A 179 19.13 11.27 -10.57
C LEU A 179 19.22 12.43 -9.59
N GLY A 180 18.33 12.40 -8.61
CA GLY A 180 18.27 13.34 -7.50
C GLY A 180 18.89 12.76 -6.23
N ARG A 181 18.18 12.96 -5.12
CA ARG A 181 18.63 12.57 -3.79
C ARG A 181 18.63 11.04 -3.62
N ARG A 182 19.67 10.50 -2.97
CA ARG A 182 19.67 9.11 -2.49
C ARG A 182 18.64 8.94 -1.37
N VAL A 183 17.79 7.93 -1.50
CA VAL A 183 16.86 7.52 -0.46
C VAL A 183 17.68 6.81 0.62
N THR A 184 17.59 7.29 1.84
CA THR A 184 18.20 6.68 3.03
C THR A 184 17.10 6.36 4.04
N ASP A 185 17.40 5.45 4.96
CA ASP A 185 16.53 5.20 6.11
C ASP A 185 16.27 6.52 6.86
N SER A 186 15.07 6.63 7.41
CA SER A 186 14.72 7.76 8.27
C SER A 186 15.52 7.70 9.55
N ASN A 187 16.26 8.77 9.81
CA ASN A 187 17.04 8.99 11.01
C ASN A 187 16.12 9.26 12.21
#